data_AF-A0A0F8XFM4-F1
#
_entry.id   AF-A0A0F8XFM4-F1
#
_cell.length_a   1.000
_cell.length_b   1.000
_cell.length_c   1.000
_cell.angle_alpha   90.00
_cell.angle_beta   90.00
_cell.angle_gamma   90.00
#
_symmetry.space_group_name_H-M   'P 1'
#
loop_
_entity.id
_entity.type
_entity.pdbx_description
1 polymer ?
#
loop_
_entity_poly.entity_id
_entity_poly.type
_entity_poly.pdbx_seq_one_letter_code
_entity_poly.pdbx_strand_id
1 'polypeptide(L)'
;PQMLREQEHYKATQGITLYNEDALGRLQAHAAQRGPKGQQELIHMAELWDVLENTFVLFTAKEDLDTLGHKDLRLTNRVGVSYQGFRRSTAEAPSMILRQGLNPYAHKRVPILWANYTELPGEVYGMGVIEPTWASVESLNRFIDLITDNWVMGVNQRLVINGDRDIDYTEIQENNLPGGVMVVNGVPQNEIYPLPVHTPTAGDYALLPLFQNMIETGAQVSDSFQRGVGSTQGNKTATGIQSVIQQSSTGRSEVTRYLSDVILQPTLAMAASMIQQYGPDEMEIRITDEMPSIPKVQSQFMTIKNSDLTGNFDFRIVGANYMENRFVTQRNAQGLFNLTAQIAPDYMKLGSSLQELYRIHRIPYPGRFIRTEE
;
A
#
# COMPACT_ATOMS: atom_id res chain seq x y z
N PRO A 1 -10.61 5.80 35.69
CA PRO A 1 -10.76 4.53 36.47
C PRO A 1 -9.82 3.41 35.99
N GLN A 2 -9.60 3.24 34.67
CA GLN A 2 -8.66 2.23 34.16
C GLN A 2 -7.21 2.51 34.57
N MET A 3 -6.71 3.73 34.32
CA MET A 3 -5.34 4.13 34.71
C MET A 3 -5.04 3.96 36.20
N LEU A 4 -6.05 4.13 37.07
CA LEU A 4 -5.91 3.86 38.51
C LEU A 4 -5.66 2.39 38.82
N ARG A 5 -6.47 1.50 38.22
CA ARG A 5 -6.32 0.06 38.38
C ARG A 5 -4.97 -0.42 37.87
N GLU A 6 -4.53 0.13 36.73
CA GLU A 6 -3.20 -0.16 36.17
C GLU A 6 -2.08 0.33 37.10
N GLN A 7 -2.21 1.54 37.67
CA GLN A 7 -1.25 2.06 38.64
C GLN A 7 -1.19 1.22 39.93
N GLU A 8 -2.34 0.81 40.47
CA GLU A 8 -2.41 -0.06 41.65
C GLU A 8 -1.77 -1.43 41.38
N HIS A 9 -2.07 -2.03 40.24
CA HIS A 9 -1.46 -3.29 39.82
C HIS A 9 0.06 -3.17 39.67
N TYR A 10 0.54 -2.09 39.04
CA TYR A 10 1.98 -1.84 38.85
C TYR A 10 2.69 -1.59 40.18
N LYS A 11 2.05 -0.84 41.09
CA LYS A 11 2.57 -0.60 42.44
C LYS A 11 2.62 -1.90 43.25
N ALA A 12 1.63 -2.78 43.11
CA ALA A 12 1.61 -4.08 43.78
C ALA A 12 2.68 -5.05 43.25
N THR A 13 2.93 -5.05 41.94
CA THR A 13 3.86 -5.99 41.28
C THR A 13 5.31 -5.53 41.30
N GLN A 14 5.56 -4.23 41.09
CA GLN A 14 6.91 -3.68 40.93
C GLN A 14 7.31 -2.68 42.02
N GLY A 15 6.39 -2.26 42.89
CA GLY A 15 6.65 -1.26 43.93
C GLY A 15 6.83 0.17 43.40
N ILE A 16 6.62 0.40 42.10
CA ILE A 16 6.84 1.68 41.42
C ILE A 16 5.51 2.24 40.92
N THR A 17 5.37 3.57 40.93
CA THR A 17 4.21 4.27 40.36
C THR A 17 4.33 4.37 38.83
N LEU A 18 3.29 3.90 38.13
CA LEU A 18 3.27 3.86 36.66
C LEU A 18 3.06 5.25 36.03
N TYR A 19 2.18 6.05 36.62
CA TYR A 19 1.82 7.39 36.18
C TYR A 19 2.22 8.43 37.22
N ASN A 20 2.41 9.68 36.78
CA ASN A 20 2.58 10.81 37.68
C ASN A 20 1.30 11.02 38.50
N GLU A 21 1.43 10.95 39.84
CA GLU A 21 0.30 11.06 40.77
C GLU A 21 -0.40 12.42 40.69
N ASP A 22 0.33 13.52 40.46
CA ASP A 22 -0.26 14.87 40.29
C ASP A 22 -1.08 14.94 39.00
N ALA A 23 -0.55 14.40 37.90
CA ALA A 23 -1.25 14.34 36.62
C ALA A 23 -2.55 13.52 36.74
N LEU A 24 -2.48 12.37 37.40
CA LEU A 24 -3.64 11.50 37.59
C LEU A 24 -4.68 12.14 38.52
N GLY A 25 -4.25 12.84 39.58
CA GLY A 25 -5.13 13.63 40.46
C GLY A 25 -5.87 14.74 39.71
N ARG A 26 -5.19 15.45 38.80
CA ARG A 26 -5.82 16.46 37.93
C ARG A 26 -6.83 15.87 36.97
N LEU A 27 -6.54 14.71 36.37
CA LEU A 27 -7.49 14.00 35.51
C LEU A 27 -8.73 13.53 36.28
N GLN A 28 -8.56 13.06 37.52
CA GLN A 28 -9.69 12.72 38.40
C GLN A 28 -10.53 13.95 38.75
N ALA A 29 -9.90 15.06 39.11
CA ALA A 29 -10.59 16.32 39.39
C ALA A 29 -11.37 16.80 38.16
N HIS A 30 -10.77 16.69 36.97
CA HIS A 30 -11.42 17.03 35.71
C HIS A 30 -12.61 16.11 35.40
N ALA A 31 -12.46 14.80 35.57
CA ALA A 31 -13.56 13.84 35.39
C ALA A 31 -14.69 14.09 36.40
N ALA A 32 -14.37 14.44 37.65
CA ALA A 32 -15.35 14.75 38.69
C ALA A 32 -16.16 16.01 38.39
N GLN A 33 -15.55 17.05 37.80
CA GLN A 33 -16.24 18.26 37.34
C GLN A 33 -17.33 17.97 36.29
N ARG A 34 -17.16 16.91 35.49
CA ARG A 34 -18.13 16.48 34.47
C ARG A 34 -19.20 15.50 34.99
N GLY A 35 -19.17 15.17 36.28
CA GLY A 35 -20.16 14.30 36.92
C GLY A 35 -20.16 12.86 36.36
N PRO A 36 -21.31 12.17 36.30
CA PRO A 36 -21.36 10.75 35.91
C PRO A 36 -20.94 10.49 34.46
N LYS A 37 -20.97 11.51 33.58
CA LYS A 37 -20.50 11.40 32.19
C LYS A 37 -18.98 11.33 32.10
N GLY A 38 -18.25 12.05 32.96
CA GLY A 38 -16.79 12.06 32.98
C GLY A 38 -16.13 10.71 33.28
N GLN A 39 -16.87 9.76 33.88
CA GLN A 39 -16.36 8.40 34.12
C GLN A 39 -16.39 7.50 32.87
N GLN A 40 -17.20 7.85 31.87
CA GLN A 40 -17.38 7.08 30.62
C GLN A 40 -16.66 7.72 29.43
N GLU A 41 -16.12 8.93 29.61
CA GLU A 41 -15.44 9.65 28.54
C GLU A 41 -14.06 9.07 28.23
N LEU A 42 -13.72 9.06 26.93
CA LEU A 42 -12.38 8.69 26.46
C LEU A 42 -11.44 9.88 26.59
N ILE A 43 -10.27 9.66 27.19
CA ILE A 43 -9.17 10.62 27.23
C ILE A 43 -8.21 10.28 26.09
N HIS A 44 -7.91 11.25 25.24
CA HIS A 44 -6.89 11.10 24.21
C HIS A 44 -5.50 11.19 24.85
N MET A 45 -4.67 10.21 24.53
CA MET A 45 -3.28 10.16 24.93
C MET A 45 -2.43 10.08 23.67
N ALA A 46 -1.31 10.79 23.68
CA ALA A 46 -0.29 10.73 22.65
C ALA A 46 1.01 10.21 23.26
N GLU A 47 1.75 9.44 22.47
CA GLU A 47 3.06 8.92 22.83
C GLU A 47 4.11 9.59 21.95
N LEU A 48 5.08 10.22 22.60
CA LEU A 48 6.29 10.72 21.95
C LEU A 48 7.42 9.75 22.25
N TRP A 49 8.07 9.29 21.19
CA TRP A 49 9.20 8.38 21.28
C TRP A 49 10.48 9.10 20.85
N ASP A 50 11.45 9.21 21.76
CA ASP A 50 12.77 9.76 21.46
C ASP A 50 13.74 8.61 21.09
N VAL A 51 14.13 8.58 19.81
CA VAL A 51 15.03 7.55 19.27
C VAL A 51 16.48 7.77 19.72
N LEU A 52 16.89 9.01 20.00
CA LEU A 52 18.26 9.33 20.40
C LEU A 52 18.48 8.95 21.87
N GLU A 53 17.52 9.33 22.72
CA GLU A 53 17.61 9.08 24.17
C GLU A 53 17.05 7.70 24.58
N ASN A 54 16.37 6.99 23.66
CA ASN A 54 15.64 5.75 23.93
C ASN A 54 14.59 5.92 25.05
N THR A 55 13.96 7.08 25.11
CA THR A 55 12.93 7.41 26.09
C THR A 55 11.56 7.48 25.40
N PHE A 56 10.51 7.33 26.19
CA PHE A 56 9.16 7.59 25.74
C PHE A 56 8.44 8.49 26.75
N VAL A 57 7.56 9.34 26.23
CA VAL A 57 6.75 10.27 26.98
C VAL A 57 5.30 10.07 26.59
N LEU A 58 4.46 9.69 27.55
CA LEU A 58 3.02 9.63 27.41
C LEU A 58 2.43 10.94 27.91
N PHE A 59 1.65 11.64 27.09
CA PHE A 59 1.01 12.90 27.46
C PHE A 59 -0.42 12.98 26.95
N THR A 60 -1.23 13.82 27.58
CA THR A 60 -2.54 14.23 27.06
C THR A 60 -2.39 15.58 26.36
N ALA A 61 -3.19 15.81 25.31
CA ALA A 61 -3.23 17.08 24.60
C ALA A 61 -4.67 17.57 24.48
N LYS A 62 -4.88 18.85 24.80
CA LYS A 62 -6.21 19.48 24.73
C LYS A 62 -6.62 19.84 23.29
N GLU A 63 -5.66 20.31 22.49
CA GLU A 63 -5.91 20.99 21.21
C GLU A 63 -6.22 20.04 20.04
N ASP A 64 -5.95 18.73 20.19
CA ASP A 64 -6.01 17.77 19.08
C ASP A 64 -7.43 17.21 18.81
N LEU A 65 -8.42 17.61 19.62
CA LEU A 65 -9.80 17.13 19.49
C LEU A 65 -10.56 17.75 18.31
N ASP A 66 -10.31 19.02 18.00
CA ASP A 66 -10.97 19.71 16.89
C ASP A 66 -10.45 19.21 15.52
N THR A 67 -9.16 18.86 15.44
CA THR A 67 -8.52 18.28 14.26
C THR A 67 -8.93 16.82 14.01
N LEU A 68 -9.08 16.01 15.07
CA LEU A 68 -9.58 14.63 14.97
C LEU A 68 -11.08 14.57 14.64
N GLY A 69 -11.90 15.46 15.20
CA GLY A 69 -13.33 15.57 14.88
C GLY A 69 -13.59 15.80 13.38
N HIS A 70 -12.70 16.52 12.70
CA HIS A 70 -12.79 16.73 11.25
C HIS A 70 -12.47 15.49 10.40
N LYS A 71 -11.61 14.57 10.86
CA LYS A 71 -11.37 13.29 10.15
C LYS A 71 -12.57 12.35 10.27
N ASP A 72 -13.23 12.30 11.43
CA ASP A 72 -14.42 11.49 11.65
C ASP A 72 -15.68 12.03 10.93
N LEU A 73 -15.76 13.35 10.72
CA LEU A 73 -16.82 13.98 9.93
C LEU A 73 -16.79 13.59 8.44
N ARG A 74 -15.61 13.33 7.86
CA ARG A 74 -15.49 12.90 6.45
C ARG A 74 -16.09 11.51 6.20
N LEU A 75 -16.07 10.65 7.22
CA LEU A 75 -16.64 9.29 7.15
C LEU A 75 -18.14 9.28 7.39
N THR A 76 -18.66 10.17 8.25
CA THR A 76 -20.10 10.32 8.48
C THR A 76 -20.84 10.97 7.31
N ASN A 77 -20.16 11.78 6.51
CA ASN A 77 -20.70 12.34 5.26
C ASN A 77 -20.70 11.35 4.08
N ARG A 78 -20.17 10.12 4.24
CA ARG A 78 -20.37 9.05 3.26
C ARG A 78 -21.75 8.42 3.49
N VAL A 79 -22.70 8.82 2.65
CA VAL A 79 -24.06 8.28 2.59
C VAL A 79 -24.01 6.74 2.56
N GLY A 80 -24.63 6.08 3.55
CA GLY A 80 -24.88 4.63 3.53
C GLY A 80 -24.09 3.77 4.52
N VAL A 81 -23.19 4.31 5.34
CA VAL A 81 -22.52 3.50 6.38
C VAL A 81 -23.37 3.48 7.66
N SER A 82 -24.04 2.36 7.91
CA SER A 82 -24.85 2.07 9.11
C SER A 82 -24.00 1.78 10.36
N TYR A 83 -23.02 2.64 10.65
CA TYR A 83 -22.24 2.49 11.88
C TYR A 83 -23.06 2.98 13.08
N GLN A 84 -23.73 2.05 13.76
CA GLN A 84 -24.44 2.30 15.02
C GLN A 84 -23.42 2.64 16.13
N GLY A 85 -23.24 3.94 16.37
CA GLY A 85 -23.68 4.53 17.64
C GLY A 85 -22.99 4.15 18.96
N PHE A 86 -21.88 3.42 19.03
CA PHE A 86 -21.00 3.53 20.21
C PHE A 86 -20.12 4.78 20.11
N ARG A 87 -20.76 5.95 19.99
CA ARG A 87 -20.09 7.24 20.20
C ARG A 87 -19.79 7.36 21.69
N ARG A 88 -18.66 6.83 22.14
CA ARG A 88 -18.12 7.18 23.45
C ARG A 88 -17.79 8.67 23.39
N SER A 89 -18.36 9.47 24.30
CA SER A 89 -18.04 10.90 24.38
C SER A 89 -16.54 11.04 24.64
N THR A 90 -15.87 11.85 23.84
CA THR A 90 -14.45 12.16 24.02
C THR A 90 -14.32 13.38 24.92
N ALA A 91 -13.39 13.31 25.87
CA ALA A 91 -13.10 14.37 26.81
C ALA A 91 -11.91 15.21 26.36
N GLU A 92 -12.07 16.54 26.33
CA GLU A 92 -10.91 17.45 26.38
C GLU A 92 -10.20 17.29 27.72
N ALA A 93 -9.10 16.55 27.75
CA ALA A 93 -8.23 16.47 28.92
C ALA A 93 -7.22 17.65 28.91
N PRO A 94 -6.79 18.16 30.08
CA PRO A 94 -5.75 19.18 30.13
C PRO A 94 -4.43 18.61 29.57
N SER A 95 -3.62 19.45 28.94
CA SER A 95 -2.32 19.02 28.43
C SER A 95 -1.35 18.75 29.60
N MET A 96 -0.91 17.51 29.78
CA MET A 96 0.00 17.12 30.85
C MET A 96 0.76 15.84 30.52
N ILE A 97 1.94 15.68 31.11
CA ILE A 97 2.74 14.45 31.01
C ILE A 97 2.21 13.43 32.01
N LEU A 98 1.79 12.28 31.50
CA LEU A 98 1.30 11.14 32.29
C LEU A 98 2.42 10.24 32.76
N ARG A 99 3.40 9.97 31.89
CA ARG A 99 4.52 9.07 32.17
C ARG A 99 5.72 9.47 31.32
N GLN A 100 6.89 9.42 31.91
CA GLN A 100 8.17 9.52 31.21
C GLN A 100 9.06 8.40 31.70
N GLY A 101 9.75 7.72 30.78
CA GLY A 101 10.65 6.64 31.15
C GLY A 101 11.47 6.13 29.98
N LEU A 102 12.29 5.12 30.25
CA LEU A 102 12.99 4.37 29.23
C LEU A 102 11.99 3.57 28.38
N ASN A 103 12.31 3.39 27.10
CA ASN A 103 11.53 2.56 26.19
C ASN A 103 11.34 1.15 26.81
N PRO A 104 10.08 0.68 27.00
CA PRO A 104 9.80 -0.61 27.62
C PRO A 104 10.16 -1.81 26.73
N TYR A 105 10.38 -1.58 25.43
CA TYR A 105 10.72 -2.63 24.47
C TYR A 105 12.22 -2.93 24.48
N ALA A 106 12.57 -4.21 24.50
CA ALA A 106 13.97 -4.66 24.44
C ALA A 106 14.72 -4.15 23.20
N HIS A 107 14.02 -4.02 22.06
CA HIS A 107 14.59 -3.47 20.83
C HIS A 107 14.83 -1.95 20.85
N LYS A 108 14.32 -1.22 21.86
CA LYS A 108 14.44 0.25 22.03
C LYS A 108 14.01 1.11 20.82
N ARG A 109 13.24 0.55 19.90
CA ARG A 109 12.67 1.26 18.74
C ARG A 109 11.22 1.67 19.01
N VAL A 110 10.72 2.61 18.21
CA VAL A 110 9.30 2.98 18.20
C VAL A 110 8.48 1.76 17.72
N PRO A 111 7.42 1.35 18.43
CA PRO A 111 6.59 0.18 18.05
C PRO A 111 5.68 0.47 16.84
N ILE A 112 5.60 1.74 16.42
CA ILE A 112 4.83 2.18 15.27
C ILE A 112 5.80 2.34 14.11
N LEU A 113 5.61 1.53 13.08
CA LEU A 113 6.32 1.65 11.82
C LEU A 113 5.54 2.57 10.89
N TRP A 114 6.25 3.53 10.31
CA TRP A 114 5.73 4.43 9.30
C TRP A 114 6.46 4.16 7.99
N ALA A 115 5.72 4.11 6.89
CA ALA A 115 6.27 3.94 5.56
C ALA A 115 5.48 4.77 4.56
N ASN A 116 6.20 5.42 3.66
CA ASN A 116 5.61 6.14 2.53
C ASN A 116 5.51 5.22 1.32
N TYR A 117 4.55 5.44 0.42
CA TYR A 117 4.50 4.62 -0.81
C TYR A 117 5.68 4.95 -1.74
N THR A 118 5.99 6.24 -1.87
CA THR A 118 7.18 6.74 -2.57
C THR A 118 7.78 7.85 -1.74
N GLU A 119 9.08 7.75 -1.44
CA GLU A 119 9.79 8.79 -0.69
C GLU A 119 10.11 9.98 -1.59
N LEU A 120 9.78 11.18 -1.10
CA LEU A 120 10.17 12.44 -1.71
C LEU A 120 11.20 13.13 -0.80
N PRO A 121 12.34 13.59 -1.33
CA PRO A 121 13.37 14.21 -0.51
C PRO A 121 12.86 15.52 0.11
N GLY A 122 12.87 15.59 1.44
CA GLY A 122 12.40 16.75 2.20
C GLY A 122 10.91 16.72 2.57
N GLU A 123 10.18 15.65 2.24
CA GLU A 123 8.76 15.51 2.54
C GLU A 123 8.48 14.37 3.52
N VAL A 124 7.59 14.61 4.50
CA VAL A 124 7.27 13.63 5.57
C VAL A 124 6.34 12.52 5.08
N TYR A 125 5.32 12.88 4.29
CA TYR A 125 4.24 11.95 3.88
C TYR A 125 4.50 11.25 2.54
N GLY A 126 5.54 11.67 1.81
CA GLY A 126 5.86 11.14 0.49
C GLY A 126 4.72 11.30 -0.51
N MET A 127 4.78 10.53 -1.59
CA MET A 127 3.76 10.52 -2.66
C MET A 127 2.98 9.20 -2.67
N GLY A 128 1.66 9.30 -2.81
CA GLY A 128 0.76 8.15 -2.96
C GLY A 128 0.70 7.62 -4.39
N VAL A 129 0.22 6.39 -4.57
CA VAL A 129 0.08 5.74 -5.90
C VAL A 129 -0.84 6.52 -6.85
N ILE A 130 -1.88 7.12 -6.29
CA ILE A 130 -2.97 7.76 -7.04
C ILE A 130 -2.60 9.19 -7.43
N GLU A 131 -1.74 9.85 -6.67
CA GLU A 131 -1.37 11.24 -6.87
C GLU A 131 -0.80 11.54 -8.27
N PRO A 132 0.11 10.74 -8.86
CA PRO A 132 0.58 10.99 -10.22
C PRO A 132 -0.48 10.77 -11.30
N THR A 133 -1.55 10.02 -11.00
CA THR A 133 -2.63 9.72 -11.97
C THR A 133 -3.88 10.55 -11.79
N TRP A 134 -3.98 11.33 -10.70
CA TRP A 134 -5.17 12.10 -10.35
C TRP A 134 -5.67 12.98 -11.50
N ALA A 135 -4.79 13.77 -12.10
CA ALA A 135 -5.15 14.68 -13.19
C ALA A 135 -5.68 13.94 -14.43
N SER A 136 -5.14 12.75 -14.72
CA SER A 136 -5.57 11.92 -15.84
C SER A 136 -6.95 11.30 -15.58
N VAL A 137 -7.22 10.86 -14.35
CA VAL A 137 -8.53 10.33 -13.94
C VAL A 137 -9.59 11.44 -13.98
N GLU A 138 -9.26 12.63 -13.47
CA GLU A 138 -10.16 13.78 -13.53
C GLU A 138 -10.47 14.19 -14.97
N SER A 139 -9.44 14.23 -15.83
CA SER A 139 -9.61 14.53 -17.26
C SER A 139 -10.46 13.48 -17.97
N LEU A 140 -10.28 12.19 -17.66
CA LEU A 140 -11.08 11.11 -18.21
C LEU A 140 -12.56 11.25 -17.82
N ASN A 141 -12.85 11.52 -16.54
CA ASN A 141 -14.21 11.73 -16.06
C ASN A 141 -14.87 12.91 -16.78
N ARG A 142 -14.19 14.06 -16.86
CA ARG A 142 -14.68 15.23 -17.60
C ARG A 142 -14.94 14.91 -19.08
N PHE A 143 -14.09 14.09 -19.71
CA PHE A 143 -14.27 13.72 -21.10
C PHE A 143 -15.47 12.78 -21.31
N ILE A 144 -15.68 11.83 -20.40
CA ILE A 144 -16.86 10.95 -20.40
C ILE A 144 -18.13 11.76 -20.18
N ASP A 145 -18.11 12.71 -19.25
CA ASP A 145 -19.23 13.61 -18.98
C ASP A 145 -19.56 14.43 -20.24
N LEU A 146 -18.56 15.01 -20.91
CA LEU A 146 -18.76 15.74 -22.17
C LEU A 146 -19.32 14.87 -23.30
N ILE A 147 -18.83 13.63 -23.46
CA ILE A 147 -19.38 12.69 -24.44
C ILE A 147 -20.85 12.41 -24.09
N THR A 148 -21.14 12.14 -22.82
CA THR A 148 -22.49 11.81 -22.35
C THR A 148 -23.44 12.99 -22.55
N ASP A 149 -23.02 14.20 -22.21
CA ASP A 149 -23.78 15.42 -22.43
C ASP A 149 -24.05 15.65 -23.92
N ASN A 150 -23.04 15.46 -24.77
CA ASN A 150 -23.21 15.55 -26.23
C ASN A 150 -24.18 14.48 -26.77
N TRP A 151 -24.18 13.26 -26.22
CA TRP A 151 -25.17 12.25 -26.55
C TRP A 151 -26.58 12.66 -26.13
N VAL A 152 -26.74 13.18 -24.92
CA VAL A 152 -28.04 13.66 -24.42
C VAL A 152 -28.54 14.82 -25.27
N MET A 153 -27.67 15.76 -25.66
CA MET A 153 -28.03 16.87 -26.55
C MET A 153 -28.29 16.41 -27.99
N GLY A 154 -27.59 15.37 -28.47
CA GLY A 154 -27.81 14.78 -29.78
C GLY A 154 -29.14 14.04 -29.90
N VAL A 155 -29.58 13.38 -28.82
CA VAL A 155 -30.89 12.71 -28.73
C VAL A 155 -32.01 13.75 -28.50
N ASN A 156 -31.80 14.68 -27.56
CA ASN A 156 -32.76 15.73 -27.22
C ASN A 156 -32.40 17.04 -27.94
N GLN A 157 -32.59 17.05 -29.26
CA GLN A 157 -32.21 18.18 -30.08
C GLN A 157 -33.01 19.44 -29.73
N ARG A 158 -32.30 20.55 -29.58
CA ARG A 158 -32.92 21.86 -29.40
C ARG A 158 -33.20 22.47 -30.76
N LEU A 159 -34.42 22.94 -30.94
CA LEU A 159 -34.85 23.59 -32.18
C LEU A 159 -34.86 25.11 -32.00
N VAL A 160 -34.29 25.82 -32.98
CA VAL A 160 -34.39 27.27 -33.11
C VAL A 160 -35.47 27.57 -34.13
N ILE A 161 -36.43 28.40 -33.75
CA ILE A 161 -37.58 28.77 -34.59
C ILE A 161 -37.58 30.28 -34.83
N ASN A 162 -37.92 30.69 -36.05
CA ASN A 162 -38.11 32.09 -36.38
C ASN A 162 -39.46 32.60 -35.82
N GLY A 163 -39.40 33.60 -34.93
CA GLY A 163 -40.59 34.23 -34.35
C GLY A 163 -41.46 35.01 -35.33
N ASP A 164 -40.89 35.41 -36.48
CA ASP A 164 -41.55 36.25 -37.49
C ASP A 164 -42.35 35.43 -38.53
N ARG A 165 -42.41 34.10 -38.37
CA ARG A 165 -43.09 33.17 -39.28
C ARG A 165 -44.29 32.52 -38.59
N ASP A 166 -45.33 32.22 -39.37
CA ASP A 166 -46.58 31.62 -38.89
C ASP A 166 -46.41 30.11 -38.69
N ILE A 167 -45.81 29.75 -37.54
CA ILE A 167 -45.49 28.37 -37.15
C ILE A 167 -46.31 28.03 -35.91
N ASP A 168 -46.90 26.82 -35.86
CA ASP A 168 -47.62 26.36 -34.68
C ASP A 168 -46.64 26.02 -33.54
N TYR A 169 -46.48 26.96 -32.61
CA TYR A 169 -45.59 26.82 -31.45
C TYR A 169 -46.06 25.74 -30.48
N THR A 170 -47.35 25.44 -30.44
CA THR A 170 -47.98 24.48 -29.53
C THR A 170 -47.66 23.05 -29.96
N GLU A 171 -47.83 22.74 -31.25
CA GLU A 171 -47.53 21.42 -31.80
C GLU A 171 -46.04 21.06 -31.71
N ILE A 172 -45.16 22.05 -31.87
CA ILE A 172 -43.71 21.84 -31.77
C ILE A 172 -43.26 21.70 -30.31
N GLN A 173 -43.85 22.47 -29.39
CA GLN A 173 -43.53 22.33 -27.97
C GLN A 173 -43.97 20.98 -27.41
N GLU A 174 -45.14 20.47 -27.81
CA GLU A 174 -45.65 19.18 -27.36
C GLU A 174 -44.85 17.99 -27.92
N ASN A 175 -44.38 18.08 -29.17
CA ASN A 175 -43.62 17.01 -29.83
C ASN A 175 -42.10 17.06 -29.62
N ASN A 176 -41.54 18.16 -29.07
CA ASN A 176 -40.09 18.36 -28.90
C ASN A 176 -39.61 18.39 -27.42
N LEU A 177 -40.39 17.84 -26.50
CA LEU A 177 -39.95 17.57 -25.13
C LEU A 177 -39.13 16.27 -25.12
N PRO A 178 -37.84 16.27 -24.72
CA PRO A 178 -37.20 17.14 -23.73
C PRO A 178 -36.21 18.20 -24.27
N GLY A 179 -36.02 18.32 -25.59
CA GLY A 179 -35.03 19.20 -26.21
C GLY A 179 -35.32 20.69 -26.04
N GLY A 180 -36.60 21.07 -26.04
CA GLY A 180 -37.01 22.46 -25.87
C GLY A 180 -36.80 23.31 -27.12
N VAL A 181 -37.43 24.48 -27.13
CA VAL A 181 -37.55 25.35 -28.30
C VAL A 181 -37.01 26.74 -27.95
N MET A 182 -36.21 27.31 -28.84
CA MET A 182 -35.69 28.68 -28.71
C MET A 182 -36.25 29.53 -29.85
N VAL A 183 -36.97 30.61 -29.51
CA VAL A 183 -37.55 31.53 -30.50
C VAL A 183 -36.60 32.71 -30.71
N VAL A 184 -36.26 32.99 -31.96
CA VAL A 184 -35.38 34.09 -32.36
C VAL A 184 -36.06 34.89 -33.48
N ASN A 185 -35.96 36.22 -33.46
CA ASN A 185 -36.50 37.07 -34.53
C ASN A 185 -35.46 37.23 -35.66
N GLY A 186 -35.84 36.95 -36.91
CA GLY A 186 -34.92 36.92 -38.06
C GLY A 186 -34.35 35.52 -38.39
N VAL A 187 -33.39 35.44 -39.33
CA VAL A 187 -32.99 34.18 -40.01
C VAL A 187 -32.37 33.13 -39.06
N PRO A 188 -32.96 31.92 -38.91
CA PRO A 188 -32.39 30.88 -38.04
C PRO A 188 -31.86 29.60 -38.73
N GLN A 189 -32.39 29.08 -39.85
CA GLN A 189 -31.79 29.19 -41.19
C GLN A 189 -32.85 28.96 -42.29
N ASN A 190 -34.14 29.07 -41.94
CA ASN A 190 -35.16 29.89 -42.64
C ASN A 190 -36.53 29.74 -41.96
N GLU A 191 -36.83 28.63 -41.25
CA GLU A 191 -38.06 28.47 -40.46
C GLU A 191 -37.82 27.70 -39.16
N ILE A 192 -37.30 26.47 -39.25
CA ILE A 192 -36.87 25.63 -38.11
C ILE A 192 -35.44 25.19 -38.36
N TYR A 193 -34.55 25.39 -37.38
CA TYR A 193 -33.15 24.98 -37.48
C TYR A 193 -32.71 24.23 -36.21
N PRO A 194 -32.21 22.98 -36.32
CA PRO A 194 -31.62 22.31 -35.18
C PRO A 194 -30.30 22.98 -34.81
N LEU A 195 -30.08 23.24 -33.52
CA LEU A 195 -28.78 23.70 -33.06
C LEU A 195 -27.69 22.70 -33.47
N PRO A 196 -26.52 23.16 -33.94
CA PRO A 196 -25.45 22.24 -34.33
C PRO A 196 -25.03 21.45 -33.10
N VAL A 197 -25.35 20.16 -33.11
CA VAL A 197 -24.91 19.22 -32.09
C VAL A 197 -23.57 18.66 -32.55
N HIS A 198 -22.59 18.64 -31.64
CA HIS A 198 -21.39 17.87 -31.87
C HIS A 198 -21.74 16.41 -31.55
N THR A 199 -21.98 15.60 -32.57
CA THR A 199 -22.06 14.16 -32.38
C THR A 199 -20.64 13.66 -32.10
N PRO A 200 -20.39 12.91 -31.02
CA PRO A 200 -19.07 12.35 -30.75
C PRO A 200 -18.62 11.51 -31.93
N THR A 201 -17.47 11.84 -32.49
CA THR A 201 -16.85 11.11 -33.60
C THR A 201 -16.04 9.93 -33.06
N ALA A 202 -15.70 8.97 -33.93
CA ALA A 202 -14.82 7.86 -33.54
C ALA A 202 -13.44 8.35 -33.01
N GLY A 203 -13.01 9.56 -33.38
CA GLY A 203 -11.80 10.20 -32.85
C GLY A 203 -11.91 10.60 -31.38
N ASP A 204 -13.10 10.99 -30.92
CA ASP A 204 -13.33 11.37 -29.52
C ASP A 204 -13.24 10.13 -28.61
N TYR A 205 -13.77 8.99 -29.07
CA TYR A 205 -13.61 7.71 -28.39
C TYR A 205 -12.17 7.17 -28.39
N ALA A 206 -11.32 7.62 -29.32
CA ALA A 206 -9.91 7.23 -29.37
C ALA A 206 -9.07 7.89 -28.26
N LEU A 207 -9.58 8.96 -27.62
CA LEU A 207 -8.92 9.62 -26.49
C LEU A 207 -9.14 8.87 -25.16
N LEU A 208 -10.25 8.15 -25.00
CA LEU A 208 -10.50 7.32 -23.81
C LEU A 208 -9.40 6.26 -23.55
N PRO A 209 -9.01 5.42 -24.54
CA PRO A 209 -7.92 4.46 -24.33
C PRO A 209 -6.56 5.16 -24.15
N LEU A 210 -6.36 6.37 -24.66
CA LEU A 210 -5.14 7.14 -24.40
C LEU A 210 -5.04 7.51 -22.91
N PHE A 211 -6.11 8.06 -22.34
CA PHE A 211 -6.16 8.39 -20.90
C PHE A 211 -6.05 7.14 -20.03
N GLN A 212 -6.69 6.03 -20.43
CA GLN A 212 -6.52 4.74 -19.74
C GLN A 212 -5.06 4.28 -19.75
N ASN A 213 -4.37 4.34 -20.90
CA ASN A 213 -2.93 4.02 -20.97
C ASN A 213 -2.08 4.96 -20.11
N MET A 214 -2.41 6.26 -20.04
CA MET A 214 -1.70 7.21 -19.16
C MET A 214 -1.92 6.89 -17.68
N ILE A 215 -3.13 6.47 -17.30
CA ILE A 215 -3.44 6.02 -15.92
C ILE A 215 -2.69 4.73 -15.61
N GLU A 216 -2.71 3.75 -16.51
CA GLU A 216 -2.00 2.47 -16.33
C GLU A 216 -0.48 2.67 -16.23
N THR A 217 0.09 3.53 -17.08
CA THR A 217 1.52 3.87 -17.07
C THR A 217 1.89 4.65 -15.81
N GLY A 218 1.08 5.64 -15.42
CA GLY A 218 1.32 6.46 -14.22
C GLY A 218 1.15 5.69 -12.91
N ALA A 219 0.16 4.79 -12.84
CA ALA A 219 -0.04 3.90 -11.69
C ALA A 219 0.94 2.72 -11.69
N GLN A 220 1.73 2.57 -12.75
CA GLN A 220 2.60 1.43 -13.01
C GLN A 220 1.83 0.09 -12.96
N VAL A 221 0.51 0.10 -13.22
CA VAL A 221 -0.39 -1.06 -13.32
C VAL A 221 -0.54 -1.43 -14.79
N SER A 222 0.57 -1.70 -15.49
CA SER A 222 0.46 -2.16 -16.86
C SER A 222 0.01 -3.63 -16.90
N ASP A 223 -1.05 -3.94 -17.66
CA ASP A 223 -1.60 -5.28 -17.94
C ASP A 223 -0.57 -6.24 -18.58
N SER A 224 0.59 -5.73 -18.98
CA SER A 224 1.73 -6.52 -19.44
C SER A 224 2.33 -7.45 -18.38
N PHE A 225 1.95 -7.32 -17.10
CA PHE A 225 2.28 -8.30 -16.06
C PHE A 225 1.28 -9.48 -16.00
N GLN A 226 0.02 -9.27 -16.42
CA GLN A 226 -1.05 -10.29 -16.37
C GLN A 226 -1.03 -11.21 -17.59
N ARG A 227 -0.50 -10.72 -18.72
CA ARG A 227 -0.15 -11.56 -19.86
C ARG A 227 1.22 -12.19 -19.60
N GLY A 228 1.21 -13.26 -18.81
CA GLY A 228 2.37 -14.11 -18.61
C GLY A 228 3.09 -14.36 -19.93
N VAL A 229 4.42 -14.32 -19.86
CA VAL A 229 5.39 -14.61 -20.93
C VAL A 229 4.93 -15.82 -21.75
N GLY A 230 4.14 -15.61 -22.80
CA GLY A 230 3.48 -16.71 -23.52
C GLY A 230 2.20 -16.41 -24.31
N SER A 231 1.57 -15.23 -24.22
CA SER A 231 0.41 -14.95 -25.09
C SER A 231 0.84 -14.61 -26.52
N THR A 232 0.61 -15.54 -27.46
CA THR A 232 1.05 -15.52 -28.87
C THR A 232 0.36 -14.48 -29.77
N GLN A 233 -0.60 -13.71 -29.25
CA GLN A 233 -1.32 -12.69 -30.02
C GLN A 233 -0.92 -11.28 -29.59
N GLY A 234 0.15 -10.78 -30.19
CA GLY A 234 0.56 -9.38 -30.04
C GLY A 234 1.93 -9.12 -30.64
N ASN A 235 2.01 -9.00 -31.96
CA ASN A 235 3.16 -8.40 -32.64
C ASN A 235 3.28 -6.90 -32.28
N LYS A 236 3.71 -6.60 -31.06
CA LYS A 236 4.38 -5.35 -30.73
C LYS A 236 5.80 -5.77 -30.37
N THR A 237 6.79 -5.22 -31.07
CA THR A 237 8.24 -5.50 -30.97
C THR A 237 8.66 -6.07 -29.61
N ALA A 238 9.15 -7.31 -29.59
CA ALA A 238 9.52 -8.05 -28.37
C ALA A 238 10.40 -7.23 -27.41
N THR A 239 11.27 -6.37 -27.95
CA THR A 239 12.12 -5.46 -27.17
C THR A 239 11.37 -4.31 -26.52
N GLY A 240 10.35 -3.75 -27.18
CA GLY A 240 9.55 -2.64 -26.65
C GLY A 240 8.62 -3.09 -25.53
N ILE A 241 7.97 -4.25 -25.68
CA ILE A 241 7.16 -4.84 -24.60
C ILE A 241 8.06 -5.23 -23.43
N GLN A 242 9.22 -5.85 -23.68
CA GLN A 242 10.12 -6.28 -22.61
C GLN A 242 10.77 -5.09 -21.88
N SER A 243 11.06 -3.98 -22.57
CA SER A 243 11.56 -2.73 -21.96
C SER A 243 10.49 -2.04 -21.11
N VAL A 244 9.24 -2.00 -21.57
CA VAL A 244 8.12 -1.43 -20.79
C VAL A 244 7.81 -2.34 -19.59
N ILE A 245 7.82 -3.66 -19.75
CA ILE A 245 7.69 -4.61 -18.63
C ILE A 245 8.83 -4.44 -17.63
N GLN A 246 10.08 -4.32 -18.08
CA GLN A 246 11.21 -4.11 -17.18
C GLN A 246 11.10 -2.78 -16.45
N GLN A 247 10.77 -1.68 -17.13
CA GLN A 247 10.66 -0.36 -16.49
C GLN A 247 9.45 -0.24 -15.54
N SER A 248 8.31 -0.82 -15.90
CA SER A 248 7.14 -0.89 -15.00
C SER A 248 7.37 -1.87 -13.84
N SER A 249 8.16 -2.92 -14.05
CA SER A 249 8.57 -3.86 -13.00
C SER A 249 9.64 -3.29 -12.08
N THR A 250 10.53 -2.41 -12.54
CA THR A 250 11.55 -1.80 -11.67
C THR A 250 10.93 -0.87 -10.65
N GLY A 251 9.98 0.00 -11.05
CA GLY A 251 9.31 0.90 -10.10
C GLY A 251 8.53 0.14 -9.01
N ARG A 252 7.76 -0.88 -9.40
CA ARG A 252 7.08 -1.75 -8.43
C ARG A 252 8.02 -2.59 -7.59
N SER A 253 9.12 -3.08 -8.17
CA SER A 253 10.14 -3.84 -7.43
C SER A 253 10.84 -2.95 -6.41
N GLU A 254 11.09 -1.68 -6.73
CA GLU A 254 11.67 -0.69 -5.82
C GLU A 254 10.70 -0.39 -4.67
N VAL A 255 9.43 -0.16 -4.94
CA VAL A 255 8.40 0.03 -3.89
C VAL A 255 8.27 -1.24 -3.03
N THR A 256 8.24 -2.43 -3.63
CA THR A 256 8.13 -3.69 -2.88
C THR A 256 9.37 -3.93 -2.03
N ARG A 257 10.56 -3.61 -2.54
CA ARG A 257 11.82 -3.68 -1.80
C ARG A 257 11.83 -2.67 -0.65
N TYR A 258 11.41 -1.44 -0.91
CA TYR A 258 11.28 -0.39 0.08
C TYR A 258 10.32 -0.81 1.21
N LEU A 259 9.12 -1.31 0.88
CA LEU A 259 8.17 -1.83 1.87
C LEU A 259 8.73 -3.03 2.63
N SER A 260 9.52 -3.88 1.97
CA SER A 260 10.19 -5.00 2.63
C SER A 260 11.25 -4.53 3.63
N ASP A 261 12.06 -3.54 3.25
CA ASP A 261 13.16 -3.02 4.06
C ASP A 261 12.66 -2.11 5.21
N VAL A 262 11.57 -1.36 5.00
CA VAL A 262 11.03 -0.38 5.99
C VAL A 262 9.94 -0.96 6.88
N ILE A 263 9.08 -1.86 6.36
CA ILE A 263 7.98 -2.44 7.14
C ILE A 263 8.33 -3.87 7.55
N LEU A 264 8.53 -4.77 6.60
CA LEU A 264 8.54 -6.20 6.90
C LEU A 264 9.77 -6.61 7.73
N GLN A 265 10.97 -6.18 7.36
CA GLN A 265 12.19 -6.50 8.13
C GLN A 265 12.13 -5.92 9.55
N PRO A 266 11.77 -4.62 9.76
CA PRO A 266 11.66 -4.08 11.10
C PRO A 266 10.52 -4.73 11.90
N THR A 267 9.40 -5.10 11.26
CA THR A 267 8.30 -5.81 11.94
C THR A 267 8.77 -7.17 12.43
N LEU A 268 9.50 -7.94 11.62
CA LEU A 268 10.04 -9.23 12.02
C LEU A 268 11.07 -9.08 13.15
N ALA A 269 11.94 -8.07 13.07
CA ALA A 269 12.90 -7.77 14.14
C ALA A 269 12.21 -7.39 15.45
N MET A 270 11.16 -6.55 15.39
CA MET A 270 10.36 -6.18 16.56
C MET A 270 9.60 -7.38 17.13
N ALA A 271 8.99 -8.20 16.28
CA ALA A 271 8.27 -9.40 16.69
C ALA A 271 9.23 -10.42 17.35
N ALA A 272 10.42 -10.64 16.78
CA ALA A 272 11.43 -11.51 17.35
C ALA A 272 11.90 -11.00 18.72
N SER A 273 12.14 -9.69 18.85
CA SER A 273 12.47 -9.07 20.14
C SER A 273 11.34 -9.21 21.16
N MET A 274 10.08 -9.17 20.71
CA MET A 274 8.93 -9.34 21.59
C MET A 274 8.76 -10.77 22.07
N ILE A 275 9.02 -11.74 21.19
CA ILE A 275 9.06 -13.16 21.56
C ILE A 275 10.19 -13.41 22.57
N GLN A 276 11.38 -12.80 22.40
CA GLN A 276 12.44 -12.93 23.41
C GLN A 276 12.06 -12.31 24.76
N GLN A 277 11.40 -11.15 24.76
CA GLN A 277 11.07 -10.40 25.98
C GLN A 277 9.91 -11.03 26.77
N TYR A 278 8.90 -11.58 26.10
CA TYR A 278 7.68 -12.11 26.72
C TYR A 278 7.47 -13.61 26.51
N GLY A 279 8.39 -14.28 25.83
CA GLY A 279 8.34 -15.72 25.61
C GLY A 279 8.46 -16.49 26.92
N PRO A 280 7.73 -17.61 27.07
CA PRO A 280 7.90 -18.49 28.23
C PRO A 280 9.32 -19.09 28.23
N ASP A 281 9.82 -19.44 29.41
CA ASP A 281 11.18 -19.97 29.57
C ASP A 281 11.43 -21.24 28.75
N GLU A 282 10.39 -22.05 28.54
CA GLU A 282 10.42 -23.28 27.75
C GLU A 282 9.27 -23.29 26.73
N MET A 283 9.60 -23.54 25.46
CA MET A 283 8.65 -23.69 24.36
C MET A 283 8.81 -25.06 23.71
N GLU A 284 7.72 -25.81 23.54
CA GLU A 284 7.72 -27.05 22.77
C GLU A 284 7.31 -26.78 21.33
N ILE A 285 8.22 -27.01 20.37
CA ILE A 285 7.92 -26.87 18.95
C ILE A 285 7.83 -28.27 18.32
N ARG A 286 6.77 -28.48 17.54
CA ARG A 286 6.59 -29.68 16.71
C ARG A 286 6.60 -29.28 15.24
N ILE A 287 7.59 -29.77 14.48
CA ILE A 287 7.65 -29.60 13.03
C ILE A 287 6.79 -30.71 12.41
N THR A 288 5.71 -30.35 11.72
CA THR A 288 4.73 -31.31 11.17
C THR A 288 4.94 -31.65 9.69
N ASP A 289 5.70 -30.84 8.94
CA ASP A 289 5.99 -31.06 7.52
C ASP A 289 7.50 -30.95 7.24
N GLU A 290 8.13 -32.04 6.78
CA GLU A 290 9.53 -32.02 6.33
C GLU A 290 9.68 -32.46 4.87
N MET A 291 10.58 -31.76 4.15
CA MET A 291 11.09 -32.17 2.83
C MET A 291 11.91 -33.47 2.92
N PRO A 292 11.88 -34.34 1.89
CA PRO A 292 12.41 -35.72 1.94
C PRO A 292 13.93 -35.88 2.12
N SER A 293 14.69 -34.79 2.22
CA SER A 293 16.17 -34.78 2.23
C SER A 293 16.83 -34.49 3.59
N ILE A 294 16.05 -34.26 4.65
CA ILE A 294 16.58 -34.12 6.02
C ILE A 294 16.44 -35.49 6.73
N PRO A 295 17.47 -36.02 7.41
CA PRO A 295 17.42 -37.33 8.06
C PRO A 295 16.29 -37.42 9.09
N LYS A 296 15.42 -38.43 8.93
CA LYS A 296 14.20 -38.72 9.73
C LYS A 296 14.45 -39.10 11.21
N VAL A 297 15.26 -38.34 11.96
CA VAL A 297 15.57 -38.67 13.36
C VAL A 297 14.78 -37.81 14.36
N GLN A 298 14.13 -36.71 13.95
CA GLN A 298 13.53 -35.78 14.92
C GLN A 298 12.11 -35.30 14.55
N SER A 299 11.15 -36.22 14.54
CA SER A 299 9.75 -35.88 14.84
C SER A 299 9.53 -35.76 16.37
N GLN A 300 10.54 -35.27 17.10
CA GLN A 300 10.53 -35.14 18.55
C GLN A 300 10.12 -33.71 18.90
N PHE A 301 9.26 -33.58 19.92
CA PHE A 301 9.03 -32.30 20.57
C PHE A 301 10.40 -31.73 20.97
N MET A 302 10.79 -30.64 20.34
CA MET A 302 12.02 -29.95 20.70
C MET A 302 11.64 -28.89 21.72
N THR A 303 12.07 -29.09 22.96
CA THR A 303 11.99 -28.06 23.99
C THR A 303 13.12 -27.07 23.74
N ILE A 304 12.79 -25.88 23.27
CA ILE A 304 13.74 -24.79 23.09
C ILE A 304 13.61 -23.89 24.32
N LYS A 305 14.74 -23.59 24.96
CA LYS A 305 14.77 -22.60 26.04
C LYS A 305 14.82 -21.21 25.44
N ASN A 306 14.18 -20.23 26.08
CA ASN A 306 14.22 -18.85 25.61
C ASN A 306 15.67 -18.31 25.54
N SER A 307 16.57 -18.78 26.43
CA SER A 307 18.01 -18.48 26.36
C SER A 307 18.65 -18.84 25.03
N ASP A 308 18.20 -19.91 24.38
CA ASP A 308 18.74 -20.37 23.10
C ASP A 308 18.22 -19.53 21.93
N LEU A 309 17.13 -18.79 22.15
CA LEU A 309 16.54 -17.84 21.21
C LEU A 309 17.02 -16.40 21.44
N THR A 310 17.75 -16.13 22.52
CA THR A 310 18.32 -14.81 22.78
C THR A 310 19.48 -14.54 21.82
N GLY A 311 19.27 -13.57 20.93
CA GLY A 311 20.25 -13.20 19.92
C GLY A 311 19.81 -11.99 19.09
N ASN A 312 20.79 -11.40 18.39
CA ASN A 312 20.53 -10.35 17.42
C ASN A 312 20.13 -10.99 16.09
N PHE A 313 18.84 -11.02 15.79
CA PHE A 313 18.33 -11.52 14.52
C PHE A 313 18.37 -10.43 13.45
N ASP A 314 19.05 -10.73 12.33
CA ASP A 314 18.99 -9.93 11.09
C ASP A 314 18.07 -10.65 10.10
N PHE A 315 16.95 -10.01 9.74
CA PHE A 315 15.99 -10.56 8.81
C PHE A 315 16.24 -9.96 7.42
N ARG A 316 16.63 -10.80 6.46
CA ARG A 316 16.78 -10.39 5.06
C ARG A 316 15.69 -11.00 4.22
N ILE A 317 14.73 -10.17 3.84
CA ILE A 317 13.66 -10.58 2.93
C ILE A 317 14.18 -10.40 1.52
N VAL A 318 14.44 -11.52 0.86
CA VAL A 318 14.81 -11.54 -0.55
C VAL A 318 13.53 -11.72 -1.35
N GLY A 319 13.16 -10.71 -2.14
CA GLY A 319 11.97 -10.75 -3.00
C GLY A 319 11.97 -11.94 -3.95
N ALA A 320 10.77 -12.34 -4.40
CA ALA A 320 10.50 -13.55 -5.19
C ALA A 320 11.11 -13.60 -6.60
N ASN A 321 12.09 -12.75 -6.92
CA ASN A 321 12.90 -12.86 -8.14
C ASN A 321 13.91 -14.01 -8.07
N TYR A 322 13.77 -14.96 -7.15
CA TYR A 322 14.61 -16.17 -7.10
C TYR A 322 14.55 -17.01 -8.39
N MET A 323 13.43 -16.97 -9.12
CA MET A 323 13.33 -17.61 -10.44
C MET A 323 14.23 -16.90 -11.47
N GLU A 324 14.29 -15.57 -11.47
CA GLU A 324 15.25 -14.81 -12.29
C GLU A 324 16.67 -14.97 -11.79
N ASN A 325 16.88 -15.01 -10.47
CA ASN A 325 18.20 -15.21 -9.88
C ASN A 325 18.78 -16.57 -10.25
N ARG A 326 17.95 -17.60 -10.47
CA ARG A 326 18.40 -18.88 -11.02
C ARG A 326 18.91 -18.73 -12.45
N PHE A 327 18.17 -18.08 -13.33
CA PHE A 327 18.62 -17.84 -14.72
C PHE A 327 19.83 -16.93 -14.77
N VAL A 328 19.89 -15.90 -13.92
CA VAL A 328 21.03 -14.99 -13.78
C VAL A 328 22.23 -15.72 -13.21
N THR A 329 22.06 -16.58 -12.21
CA THR A 329 23.14 -17.42 -11.66
C THR A 329 23.64 -18.41 -12.71
N GLN A 330 22.75 -19.05 -13.46
CA GLN A 330 23.11 -19.93 -14.57
C GLN A 330 23.88 -19.19 -15.67
N ARG A 331 23.38 -18.01 -16.08
CA ARG A 331 24.03 -17.12 -17.06
C ARG A 331 25.39 -16.60 -16.58
N ASN A 332 25.49 -16.17 -15.33
CA ASN A 332 26.73 -15.66 -14.74
C ASN A 332 27.74 -16.78 -14.54
N ALA A 333 27.31 -17.97 -14.11
CA ALA A 333 28.16 -19.14 -14.00
C ALA A 333 28.67 -19.59 -15.38
N GLN A 334 27.82 -19.55 -16.42
CA GLN A 334 28.22 -19.85 -17.79
C GLN A 334 29.17 -18.77 -18.35
N GLY A 335 28.92 -17.49 -18.06
CA GLY A 335 29.80 -16.39 -18.45
C GLY A 335 31.17 -16.49 -17.77
N LEU A 336 31.20 -16.76 -16.47
CA LEU A 336 32.43 -17.00 -15.73
C LEU A 336 33.18 -18.22 -16.27
N PHE A 337 32.47 -19.32 -16.54
CA PHE A 337 33.07 -20.51 -17.14
C PHE A 337 33.73 -20.18 -18.48
N ASN A 338 33.05 -19.46 -19.38
CA ASN A 338 33.60 -19.07 -20.68
C ASN A 338 34.82 -18.13 -20.56
N LEU A 339 34.78 -17.16 -19.64
CA LEU A 339 35.91 -16.26 -19.40
C LEU A 339 37.11 -16.99 -18.81
N THR A 340 36.87 -17.87 -17.84
CA THR A 340 37.95 -18.61 -17.16
C THR A 340 38.58 -19.63 -18.10
N ALA A 341 37.77 -20.30 -18.92
CA ALA A 341 38.25 -21.22 -19.97
C ALA A 341 39.08 -20.52 -21.07
N GLN A 342 38.86 -19.23 -21.30
CA GLN A 342 39.63 -18.45 -22.29
C GLN A 342 40.91 -17.85 -21.70
N ILE A 343 40.90 -17.39 -20.45
CA ILE A 343 42.00 -16.63 -19.85
C ILE A 343 43.01 -17.54 -19.13
N ALA A 344 42.55 -18.61 -18.50
CA ALA A 344 43.37 -19.44 -17.61
C ALA A 344 42.95 -20.92 -17.66
N PRO A 345 43.06 -21.58 -18.83
CA PRO A 345 42.64 -22.98 -19.01
C PRO A 345 43.40 -23.92 -18.05
N ASP A 346 44.67 -23.64 -17.78
CA ASP A 346 45.55 -24.51 -16.97
C ASP A 346 45.19 -24.55 -15.47
N TYR A 347 44.48 -23.54 -14.98
CA TYR A 347 44.04 -23.45 -13.58
C TYR A 347 42.63 -24.01 -13.36
N MET A 348 41.92 -24.35 -14.44
CA MET A 348 40.55 -24.82 -14.38
C MET A 348 40.52 -26.34 -14.48
N LYS A 349 40.19 -27.01 -13.37
CA LYS A 349 39.89 -28.46 -13.39
C LYS A 349 38.56 -28.70 -14.10
N LEU A 350 38.63 -28.82 -15.43
CA LEU A 350 37.51 -28.84 -16.36
C LEU A 350 36.40 -29.83 -15.93
N GLY A 351 36.77 -31.02 -15.48
CA GLY A 351 35.84 -32.03 -14.98
C GLY A 351 35.04 -31.57 -13.76
N SER A 352 35.70 -31.06 -12.72
CA SER A 352 35.01 -30.59 -11.50
C SER A 352 34.19 -29.32 -11.73
N SER A 353 34.66 -28.41 -12.59
CA SER A 353 33.94 -27.18 -12.90
C SER A 353 32.69 -27.44 -13.75
N LEU A 354 32.74 -28.40 -14.67
CA LEU A 354 31.56 -28.85 -15.43
C LEU A 354 30.55 -29.59 -14.53
N GLN A 355 31.00 -30.38 -13.54
CA GLN A 355 30.10 -31.02 -12.58
C GLN A 355 29.30 -30.00 -11.78
N GLU A 356 29.96 -28.97 -11.26
CA GLU A 356 29.27 -27.88 -10.54
C GLU A 356 28.36 -27.06 -11.47
N LEU A 357 28.77 -26.83 -12.73
CA LEU A 357 27.92 -26.16 -13.70
C LEU A 357 26.64 -26.97 -13.99
N TYR A 358 26.74 -28.29 -14.17
CA TYR A 358 25.57 -29.15 -14.34
C TYR A 358 24.69 -29.26 -13.09
N ARG A 359 25.29 -29.19 -11.89
CA ARG A 359 24.57 -29.13 -10.62
C ARG A 359 23.74 -27.84 -10.50
N ILE A 360 24.32 -26.69 -10.86
CA ILE A 360 23.64 -25.40 -10.91
C ILE A 360 22.52 -25.40 -11.97
N HIS A 361 22.69 -26.11 -13.08
CA HIS A 361 21.66 -26.31 -14.10
C HIS A 361 20.62 -27.38 -13.75
N ARG A 362 20.82 -28.15 -12.66
CA ARG A 362 19.99 -29.29 -12.23
C ARG A 362 19.78 -30.34 -13.32
N ILE A 363 20.79 -30.57 -14.16
CA ILE A 363 20.75 -31.66 -15.12
C ILE A 363 20.83 -32.98 -14.34
N PRO A 364 19.83 -33.87 -14.46
CA PRO A 364 19.88 -35.15 -13.76
C PRO A 364 21.05 -36.00 -14.30
N TYR A 365 21.79 -36.62 -13.38
CA TYR A 365 22.95 -37.48 -13.66
C TYR A 365 24.11 -36.77 -14.40
N PRO A 366 24.72 -35.73 -13.81
CA PRO A 366 25.80 -34.95 -14.45
C PRO A 366 27.02 -35.80 -14.82
N GLY A 367 27.27 -36.89 -14.09
CA GLY A 367 28.37 -37.83 -14.35
C GLY A 367 28.27 -38.58 -15.68
N ARG A 368 27.12 -38.58 -16.38
CA ARG A 368 27.00 -39.19 -17.72
C ARG A 368 27.55 -38.30 -18.83
N PHE A 369 27.69 -37.01 -18.58
CA PHE A 369 28.13 -36.02 -19.58
C PHE A 369 29.61 -35.67 -19.48
N ILE A 370 30.28 -36.14 -18.43
CA ILE A 370 31.68 -35.85 -18.16
C ILE A 370 32.46 -37.15 -18.29
N ARG A 371 33.42 -37.18 -19.21
CA ARG A 371 34.34 -38.32 -19.33
C ARG A 371 35.15 -38.41 -18.05
N THR A 372 35.01 -39.52 -17.33
CA THR A 372 35.74 -39.81 -16.09
C THR A 372 37.14 -40.38 -16.36
N GLU A 373 37.79 -39.94 -17.43
CA GLU A 373 39.14 -40.41 -17.80
C GLU A 373 40.13 -39.26 -17.71
N GLU A 374 40.68 -39.10 -16.51
CA GLU A 374 42.12 -38.89 -16.25
C GLU A 374 42.54 -39.76 -15.06
#